data_AF-A0A812A1N9-F1
#
_entry.id   AF-A0A812A1N9-F1
#
_cell.length_a   1.000
_cell.length_b   1.000
_cell.length_c   1.000
_cell.angle_alpha   90.00
_cell.angle_beta   90.00
_cell.angle_gamma   90.00
#
_symmetry.space_group_name_H-M   'P 1'
#
loop_
_entity.id
_entity.type
_entity.pdbx_description
1 polymer ?
#
loop_
_entity_poly.entity_id
_entity_poly.type
_entity_poly.pdbx_seq_one_letter_code
_entity_poly.pdbx_strand_id
1 'polypeptide(L)'
;MVGVHTIIRHYVLVFGLCFLPLVFFVLYRSIPALKHERPVKIVCAIVCFAILFLVSFRTGFQLLAPLLFLIFLCAYNLLCAYNLKKTRKKDPVDDESFIMILVLTGLLISLFCEVFYINDAFTVPFERFNTVFKLYMQAWILFTVAGAYAVYHFTYKLGGVKRRVWLGFVVLLLISGLIFPAATVLFKTNMFSGEANLDGMAYLENIYPGDYHAIRWMRLNLAGDVVVLERWGESYTLSSRISTSTGIPTVLGWAGHEIMWRFDTAQVNQRINDVNTIYTTQNRSDVLSLINKYNITHIYVGTIEKQYYGNGVLKFKNESLFKPVYKDVHNSTTIYKIMRLPTE
;
A
#
# COMPACT_ATOMS: atom_id res chain seq x y z
N MET A 1 -14.75 8.63 16.12
CA MET A 1 -15.59 8.27 14.96
C MET A 1 -14.89 8.77 13.70
N VAL A 2 -15.02 8.05 12.59
CA VAL A 2 -14.43 8.42 11.30
C VAL A 2 -14.98 9.78 10.84
N GLY A 3 -14.11 10.71 10.45
CA GLY A 3 -14.50 12.02 9.92
C GLY A 3 -14.57 12.07 8.39
N VAL A 4 -13.92 11.12 7.71
CA VAL A 4 -13.83 11.04 6.24
C VAL A 4 -14.30 9.66 5.77
N HIS A 5 -15.37 9.59 4.97
CA HIS A 5 -15.99 8.34 4.50
C HIS A 5 -15.68 8.03 3.04
N THR A 6 -15.82 6.76 2.64
CA THR A 6 -15.61 6.35 1.26
C THR A 6 -16.78 6.78 0.40
N ILE A 7 -16.49 7.44 -0.72
CA ILE A 7 -17.47 7.80 -1.72
C ILE A 7 -17.85 6.55 -2.52
N ILE A 8 -19.15 6.34 -2.76
CA ILE A 8 -19.66 5.13 -3.43
C ILE A 8 -19.02 4.89 -4.81
N ARG A 9 -18.76 5.98 -5.55
CA ARG A 9 -18.07 5.91 -6.85
C ARG A 9 -16.68 5.30 -6.73
N HIS A 10 -15.90 5.64 -5.70
CA HIS A 10 -14.56 5.10 -5.50
C HIS A 10 -14.62 3.63 -5.06
N TYR A 11 -15.61 3.27 -4.25
CA TYR A 11 -15.84 1.88 -3.88
C TYR A 11 -16.17 1.01 -5.09
N VAL A 12 -17.08 1.47 -5.96
CA VAL A 12 -17.41 0.77 -7.22
C VAL A 12 -16.21 0.74 -8.16
N LEU A 13 -15.39 1.80 -8.22
CA LEU A 13 -14.17 1.80 -9.03
C LEU A 13 -13.20 0.69 -8.60
N VAL A 14 -13.02 0.47 -7.30
CA VAL A 14 -12.08 -0.50 -6.74
C VAL A 14 -12.62 -1.94 -6.78
N PHE A 15 -13.89 -2.12 -6.42
CA PHE A 15 -14.48 -3.44 -6.22
C PHE A 15 -15.43 -3.88 -7.34
N GLY A 16 -15.86 -2.98 -8.23
CA GLY A 16 -16.98 -3.19 -9.15
C GLY A 16 -16.87 -4.43 -10.02
N LEU A 17 -15.66 -4.77 -10.48
CA LEU A 17 -15.37 -5.98 -11.26
C LEU A 17 -15.90 -7.25 -10.58
N CYS A 18 -15.63 -7.41 -9.28
CA CYS A 18 -16.00 -8.59 -8.52
C CYS A 18 -17.34 -8.40 -7.77
N PHE A 19 -17.62 -7.16 -7.35
CA PHE A 19 -18.75 -6.84 -6.47
C PHE A 19 -20.09 -6.75 -7.22
N LEU A 20 -20.12 -6.26 -8.47
CA LEU A 20 -21.39 -6.16 -9.20
C LEU A 20 -22.04 -7.54 -9.47
N PRO A 21 -21.30 -8.57 -9.93
CA PRO A 21 -21.84 -9.94 -10.00
C PRO A 21 -22.37 -10.45 -8.66
N LEU A 22 -21.68 -10.12 -7.56
CA LEU A 22 -22.09 -10.51 -6.23
C LEU A 22 -23.39 -9.86 -5.77
N VAL A 23 -23.58 -8.57 -6.05
CA VAL A 23 -24.85 -7.89 -5.73
C VAL A 23 -26.00 -8.58 -6.44
N PHE A 24 -25.86 -8.92 -7.73
CA PHE A 24 -26.88 -9.68 -8.45
C PHE A 24 -27.13 -11.06 -7.84
N PHE A 25 -26.07 -11.75 -7.42
CA PHE A 25 -26.17 -13.06 -6.78
C PHE A 25 -26.92 -12.99 -5.44
N VAL A 26 -26.58 -12.04 -4.57
CA VAL A 26 -27.25 -11.83 -3.27
C VAL A 26 -28.73 -11.47 -3.49
N LEU A 27 -29.03 -10.56 -4.41
CA LEU A 27 -30.40 -10.18 -4.73
C LEU A 27 -31.20 -11.36 -5.29
N TYR A 28 -30.65 -12.08 -6.26
CA TYR A 28 -31.28 -13.26 -6.86
C TYR A 28 -31.59 -14.33 -5.80
N ARG A 29 -30.62 -14.62 -4.94
CA ARG A 29 -30.76 -15.65 -3.90
C ARG A 29 -31.79 -15.28 -2.83
N SER A 30 -32.03 -13.98 -2.64
CA SER A 30 -33.03 -13.45 -1.72
C SER A 30 -34.47 -13.59 -2.25
N ILE A 31 -34.68 -13.70 -3.56
CA ILE A 31 -36.04 -13.73 -4.18
C ILE A 31 -36.94 -14.83 -3.59
N PRO A 32 -36.52 -16.11 -3.49
CA PRO A 32 -37.40 -17.17 -2.97
C PRO A 32 -37.83 -16.91 -1.53
N ALA A 33 -36.92 -16.44 -0.67
CA ALA A 33 -37.23 -16.14 0.73
C ALA A 33 -38.22 -14.96 0.83
N LEU A 34 -38.00 -13.91 0.05
CA LEU A 34 -38.87 -12.73 0.02
C LEU A 34 -40.28 -13.05 -0.51
N LYS A 35 -40.45 -14.02 -1.42
CA LYS A 35 -41.79 -14.43 -1.92
C LYS A 35 -42.69 -15.03 -0.82
N HIS A 36 -42.11 -15.55 0.26
CA HIS A 36 -42.86 -16.12 1.38
C HIS A 36 -43.13 -15.11 2.51
N GLU A 37 -42.61 -13.88 2.40
CA GLU A 37 -42.84 -12.83 3.39
C GLU A 37 -44.10 -12.02 3.11
N ARG A 38 -44.65 -11.39 4.16
CA ARG A 38 -45.82 -10.52 4.04
C ARG A 38 -45.46 -9.25 3.25
N PRO A 39 -46.27 -8.82 2.26
CA PRO A 39 -46.00 -7.62 1.46
C PRO A 39 -45.72 -6.37 2.30
N VAL A 40 -46.43 -6.19 3.42
CA VAL A 40 -46.24 -5.06 4.33
C VAL A 40 -44.81 -4.99 4.87
N LYS A 41 -44.20 -6.13 5.24
CA LYS A 41 -42.82 -6.16 5.74
C LYS A 41 -41.82 -5.73 4.66
N ILE A 42 -42.04 -6.16 3.41
CA ILE A 42 -41.20 -5.81 2.27
C ILE A 42 -41.28 -4.31 2.00
N VAL A 43 -42.49 -3.74 1.99
CA VAL A 43 -42.69 -2.29 1.82
C VAL A 43 -42.03 -1.51 2.95
N CYS A 44 -42.20 -1.92 4.21
CA CYS A 44 -41.52 -1.30 5.35
C CYS A 44 -39.99 -1.33 5.19
N ALA A 45 -39.41 -2.47 4.80
CA ALA A 45 -37.98 -2.60 4.60
C ALA A 45 -37.46 -1.68 3.48
N ILE A 46 -38.19 -1.57 2.37
CA ILE A 46 -37.85 -0.66 1.25
C ILE A 46 -37.89 0.79 1.71
N VAL A 47 -38.93 1.19 2.46
CA VAL A 47 -39.06 2.56 3.00
C VAL A 47 -37.93 2.85 3.99
N CYS A 48 -37.63 1.94 4.92
CA CYS A 48 -36.51 2.09 5.84
C CYS A 48 -35.17 2.21 5.11
N PHE A 49 -34.94 1.39 4.08
CA PHE A 49 -33.73 1.48 3.25
C PHE A 49 -33.66 2.82 2.51
N ALA A 50 -34.75 3.30 1.92
CA ALA A 50 -34.78 4.56 1.20
C ALA A 50 -34.48 5.76 2.11
N ILE A 51 -35.08 5.77 3.32
CA ILE A 51 -34.78 6.80 4.33
C ILE A 51 -33.32 6.73 4.74
N LEU A 52 -32.81 5.55 5.07
CA LEU A 52 -31.42 5.37 5.48
C LEU A 52 -30.45 5.77 4.37
N PHE A 53 -30.76 5.45 3.12
CA PHE A 53 -29.97 5.82 1.94
C PHE A 53 -29.93 7.33 1.75
N LEU A 54 -31.07 8.02 1.87
CA LEU A 54 -31.12 9.48 1.79
C LEU A 54 -30.31 10.15 2.91
N VAL A 55 -30.43 9.66 4.14
CA VAL A 55 -29.65 10.16 5.30
C VAL A 55 -28.15 9.91 5.08
N SER A 56 -27.78 8.68 4.72
CA SER A 56 -26.41 8.24 4.42
C SER A 56 -25.76 9.09 3.32
N PHE A 57 -26.51 9.46 2.29
CA PHE A 57 -26.01 10.32 1.23
C PHE A 57 -25.84 11.77 1.68
N ARG A 58 -26.79 12.30 2.46
CA ARG A 58 -26.76 13.67 2.99
C ARG A 58 -25.64 13.91 4.00
N THR A 59 -25.28 12.90 4.80
CA THR A 59 -24.19 12.99 5.79
C THR A 59 -22.81 12.70 5.20
N GLY A 60 -22.72 12.34 3.92
CA GLY A 60 -21.46 11.94 3.27
C GLY A 60 -21.04 10.49 3.56
N PHE A 61 -21.72 9.79 4.47
CA PHE A 61 -21.48 8.38 4.78
C PHE A 61 -22.17 7.46 3.75
N GLN A 62 -21.83 7.62 2.47
CA GLN A 62 -22.57 7.05 1.33
C GLN A 62 -22.63 5.51 1.29
N LEU A 63 -21.67 4.82 1.91
CA LEU A 63 -21.63 3.36 1.94
C LEU A 63 -22.49 2.73 3.05
N LEU A 64 -22.93 3.51 4.05
CA LEU A 64 -23.63 2.95 5.20
C LEU A 64 -24.90 2.17 4.81
N ALA A 65 -25.81 2.83 4.09
CA ALA A 65 -27.08 2.19 3.74
C ALA A 65 -26.91 1.00 2.79
N PRO A 66 -26.12 1.10 1.68
CA PRO A 66 -25.89 -0.04 0.79
C PRO A 66 -25.23 -1.23 1.49
N LEU A 67 -24.23 -1.00 2.36
CA LEU A 67 -23.56 -2.08 3.09
C LEU A 67 -24.51 -2.76 4.07
N LEU A 68 -25.24 -2.00 4.90
CA LEU A 68 -26.19 -2.57 5.86
C LEU A 68 -27.30 -3.38 5.17
N PHE A 69 -27.78 -2.90 4.03
CA PHE A 69 -28.77 -3.63 3.24
C PHE A 69 -28.24 -4.97 2.73
N LEU A 70 -27.04 -4.98 2.13
CA LEU A 70 -26.43 -6.21 1.63
C LEU A 70 -26.05 -7.17 2.76
N ILE A 71 -25.56 -6.65 3.89
CA ILE A 71 -25.28 -7.44 5.10
C ILE A 71 -26.56 -8.11 5.60
N PHE A 72 -27.66 -7.34 5.70
CA PHE A 72 -28.96 -7.86 6.10
C PHE A 72 -29.43 -8.98 5.16
N LEU A 73 -29.35 -8.78 3.84
CA LEU A 73 -29.74 -9.81 2.87
C LEU A 73 -28.87 -11.07 2.99
N CYS A 74 -27.55 -10.93 3.14
CA CYS A 74 -26.65 -12.08 3.32
C CYS A 74 -26.99 -12.86 4.60
N ALA A 75 -27.16 -12.15 5.72
CA ALA A 75 -27.52 -12.75 7.00
C ALA A 75 -28.89 -13.44 6.94
N TYR A 76 -29.89 -12.82 6.30
CA TYR A 76 -31.21 -13.39 6.11
C TYR A 76 -31.18 -14.67 5.25
N ASN A 77 -30.41 -14.67 4.15
CA ASN A 77 -30.25 -15.87 3.32
C ASN A 77 -29.59 -17.02 4.08
N LEU A 78 -28.55 -16.73 4.87
CA LEU A 78 -27.89 -17.73 5.73
C LEU A 78 -28.84 -18.29 6.79
N LEU A 79 -29.65 -17.44 7.42
CA LEU A 79 -30.66 -17.87 8.40
C LEU A 79 -31.73 -18.77 7.76
N CYS A 80 -32.22 -18.40 6.58
CA CYS A 80 -33.16 -19.23 5.81
C CYS A 80 -32.53 -20.57 5.43
N ALA A 81 -31.27 -20.58 4.96
CA ALA A 81 -30.55 -21.80 4.62
C ALA A 81 -30.37 -22.72 5.84
N TYR A 82 -30.01 -22.16 7.00
CA TYR A 82 -29.90 -22.88 8.26
C TYR A 82 -31.23 -23.52 8.69
N ASN A 83 -32.33 -22.77 8.65
CA ASN A 83 -33.67 -23.27 9.00
C ASN A 83 -34.15 -24.37 8.03
N LEU A 84 -33.84 -24.25 6.75
CA LEU A 84 -34.13 -25.28 5.74
C LEU A 84 -33.31 -26.56 5.97
N LYS A 85 -32.03 -26.44 6.31
CA LYS A 85 -31.17 -27.59 6.67
C LYS A 85 -31.70 -28.31 7.92
N LYS A 86 -32.09 -27.55 8.94
CA LYS A 86 -32.70 -28.09 10.18
C LYS A 86 -33.96 -28.90 9.90
N THR A 87 -34.75 -28.51 8.90
CA THR A 87 -36.03 -29.17 8.56
C THR A 87 -35.89 -30.32 7.56
N ARG A 88 -34.92 -30.28 6.63
CA ARG A 88 -34.86 -31.22 5.49
C ARG A 88 -33.83 -32.36 5.57
N LYS A 89 -32.95 -32.42 6.59
CA LYS A 89 -31.89 -33.45 6.73
C LYS A 89 -31.21 -33.83 5.40
N LYS A 90 -30.80 -32.85 4.59
CA LYS A 90 -30.08 -33.07 3.31
C LYS A 90 -28.69 -32.46 3.34
N ASP A 91 -27.82 -33.00 2.48
CA ASP A 91 -26.35 -32.98 2.47
C ASP A 91 -25.60 -31.81 3.17
N PRO A 92 -24.45 -32.11 3.81
CA PRO A 92 -23.71 -31.19 4.66
C PRO A 92 -23.03 -30.02 3.91
N VAL A 93 -22.74 -30.14 2.62
CA VAL A 93 -22.00 -29.12 1.84
C VAL A 93 -22.96 -28.23 1.07
N ASP A 94 -23.04 -26.95 1.47
CA ASP A 94 -23.80 -25.93 0.74
C ASP A 94 -22.83 -24.84 0.29
N ASP A 95 -22.35 -24.98 -0.95
CA ASP A 95 -21.43 -24.04 -1.60
C ASP A 95 -21.98 -22.62 -1.55
N GLU A 96 -23.29 -22.42 -1.70
CA GLU A 96 -23.90 -21.09 -1.66
C GLU A 96 -23.81 -20.46 -0.27
N SER A 97 -23.98 -21.23 0.80
CA SER A 97 -23.79 -20.74 2.17
C SER A 97 -22.34 -20.33 2.43
N PHE A 98 -21.38 -21.10 1.94
CA PHE A 98 -19.96 -20.73 2.03
C PHE A 98 -19.69 -19.42 1.29
N ILE A 99 -20.19 -19.28 0.07
CA ILE A 99 -20.05 -18.06 -0.73
C ILE A 99 -20.72 -16.87 -0.03
N MET A 100 -21.90 -17.04 0.56
CA MET A 100 -22.57 -15.99 1.34
C MET A 100 -21.77 -15.56 2.57
N ILE A 101 -21.05 -16.48 3.23
CA ILE A 101 -20.14 -16.15 4.33
C ILE A 101 -19.00 -15.27 3.81
N LEU A 102 -18.36 -15.62 2.68
CA LEU A 102 -17.29 -14.79 2.09
C LEU A 102 -17.79 -13.37 1.76
N VAL A 103 -18.97 -13.26 1.15
CA VAL A 103 -19.59 -11.96 0.83
C VAL A 103 -19.89 -11.18 2.11
N LEU A 104 -20.50 -11.83 3.11
CA LEU A 104 -20.81 -11.20 4.39
C LEU A 104 -19.54 -10.71 5.10
N THR A 105 -18.49 -11.52 5.16
CA THR A 105 -17.21 -11.14 5.76
C THR A 105 -16.59 -9.94 5.03
N GLY A 106 -16.58 -9.94 3.69
CA GLY A 106 -16.10 -8.79 2.92
C GLY A 106 -16.92 -7.52 3.18
N LEU A 107 -18.25 -7.62 3.25
CA LEU A 107 -19.12 -6.49 3.55
C LEU A 107 -18.92 -5.95 4.97
N LEU A 108 -18.71 -6.83 5.95
CA LEU A 108 -18.43 -6.45 7.34
C LEU A 108 -17.07 -5.77 7.46
N ILE A 109 -16.06 -6.22 6.73
CA ILE A 109 -14.75 -5.54 6.63
C ILE A 109 -14.95 -4.14 6.04
N SER A 110 -15.69 -4.02 4.94
CA SER A 110 -15.97 -2.72 4.33
C SER A 110 -16.72 -1.79 5.30
N LEU A 111 -17.71 -2.30 6.05
CA LEU A 111 -18.42 -1.53 7.08
C LEU A 111 -17.49 -1.12 8.22
N PHE A 112 -16.61 -2.02 8.67
CA PHE A 112 -15.62 -1.74 9.70
C PHE A 112 -14.76 -0.53 9.32
N CYS A 113 -14.22 -0.49 8.10
CA CYS A 113 -13.40 0.63 7.62
C CYS A 113 -14.13 1.98 7.52
N GLU A 114 -15.47 1.98 7.53
CA GLU A 114 -16.27 3.19 7.50
C GLU A 114 -16.65 3.69 8.91
N VAL A 115 -16.67 2.81 9.89
CA VAL A 115 -17.07 3.14 11.27
C VAL A 115 -15.85 3.27 12.19
N PHE A 116 -14.83 2.46 11.96
CA PHE A 116 -13.63 2.32 12.76
C PHE A 116 -12.37 2.49 11.92
N TYR A 117 -11.33 3.06 12.53
CA TYR A 117 -10.01 3.10 11.96
C TYR A 117 -8.94 3.17 13.04
N ILE A 118 -7.76 2.68 12.69
CA ILE A 118 -6.54 2.93 13.44
C ILE A 118 -6.00 4.27 12.93
N ASN A 119 -5.92 5.25 13.83
CA ASN A 119 -5.30 6.54 13.56
C ASN A 119 -3.79 6.34 13.41
N ASP A 120 -3.32 6.32 12.16
CA ASP A 120 -1.90 6.22 11.85
C ASP A 120 -1.27 7.63 11.78
N ALA A 121 0.00 7.73 11.42
CA ALA A 121 0.69 9.02 11.41
C ALA A 121 0.34 9.89 10.17
N PHE A 122 -0.62 9.48 9.33
CA PHE A 122 -1.19 10.36 8.32
C PHE A 122 -2.18 11.36 8.95
N THR A 123 -2.27 12.55 8.36
CA THR A 123 -3.20 13.60 8.78
C THR A 123 -4.45 13.61 7.89
N VAL A 124 -5.48 14.32 8.32
CA VAL A 124 -6.72 14.52 7.55
C VAL A 124 -6.42 15.01 6.14
N PRO A 125 -6.99 14.41 5.07
CA PRO A 125 -8.07 13.41 5.04
C PRO A 125 -7.62 11.93 4.90
N PHE A 126 -6.38 11.61 5.27
CA PHE A 126 -5.76 10.29 5.08
C PHE A 126 -5.54 9.52 6.37
N GLU A 127 -6.14 9.94 7.49
CA GLU A 127 -5.95 9.37 8.82
C GLU A 127 -6.33 7.87 8.94
N ARG A 128 -7.18 7.39 8.03
CA ARG A 128 -7.60 5.99 7.94
C ARG A 128 -6.96 5.24 6.77
N PHE A 129 -5.97 5.81 6.09
CA PHE A 129 -5.40 5.30 4.85
C PHE A 129 -4.94 3.85 5.01
N ASN A 130 -4.13 3.53 6.03
CA ASN A 130 -3.67 2.14 6.20
C ASN A 130 -4.79 1.18 6.62
N THR A 131 -5.77 1.65 7.39
CA THR A 131 -6.93 0.81 7.75
C THR A 131 -7.68 0.40 6.50
N VAL A 132 -8.04 1.37 5.65
CA VAL A 132 -8.75 1.14 4.40
C VAL A 132 -7.89 0.28 3.49
N PHE A 133 -6.66 0.70 3.21
CA PHE A 133 -5.77 0.00 2.28
C PHE A 133 -5.56 -1.47 2.66
N LYS A 134 -5.17 -1.77 3.91
CA LYS A 134 -4.83 -3.14 4.32
C LYS A 134 -6.06 -4.06 4.40
N LEU A 135 -7.19 -3.54 4.87
CA LEU A 135 -8.40 -4.34 5.03
C LEU A 135 -9.20 -4.47 3.73
N TYR A 136 -9.22 -3.43 2.89
CA TYR A 136 -9.86 -3.51 1.58
C TYR A 136 -9.19 -4.55 0.68
N MET A 137 -7.88 -4.78 0.82
CA MET A 137 -7.20 -5.89 0.12
C MET A 137 -7.78 -7.26 0.52
N GLN A 138 -8.12 -7.46 1.80
CA GLN A 138 -8.76 -8.70 2.26
C GLN A 138 -10.18 -8.84 1.72
N ALA A 139 -10.97 -7.75 1.77
CA ALA A 139 -12.30 -7.72 1.17
C ALA A 139 -12.26 -8.00 -0.33
N TRP A 140 -11.25 -7.50 -1.03
CA TRP A 140 -11.07 -7.70 -2.47
C TRP A 140 -10.84 -9.17 -2.81
N ILE A 141 -9.99 -9.87 -2.04
CA ILE A 141 -9.76 -11.32 -2.21
C ILE A 141 -11.06 -12.10 -1.99
N LEU A 142 -11.78 -11.81 -0.91
CA LEU A 142 -13.05 -12.47 -0.58
C LEU A 142 -14.10 -12.26 -1.68
N PHE A 143 -14.27 -11.02 -2.13
CA PHE A 143 -15.21 -10.69 -3.21
C PHE A 143 -14.79 -11.28 -4.55
N THR A 144 -13.50 -11.45 -4.81
CA THR A 144 -13.02 -12.05 -6.07
C THR A 144 -13.38 -13.52 -6.16
N VAL A 145 -13.12 -14.29 -5.09
CA VAL A 145 -13.48 -15.72 -5.02
C VAL A 145 -15.00 -15.88 -5.12
N ALA A 146 -15.75 -15.10 -4.35
CA ALA A 146 -17.21 -15.17 -4.36
C ALA A 146 -17.79 -14.68 -5.70
N GLY A 147 -17.20 -13.66 -6.32
CA GLY A 147 -17.61 -13.11 -7.61
C GLY A 147 -17.42 -14.10 -8.75
N ALA A 148 -16.32 -14.85 -8.75
CA ALA A 148 -16.09 -15.94 -9.70
C ALA A 148 -17.19 -17.00 -9.61
N TYR A 149 -17.59 -17.38 -8.39
CA TYR A 149 -18.72 -18.28 -8.19
C TYR A 149 -20.03 -17.69 -8.70
N ALA A 150 -20.32 -16.41 -8.45
CA ALA A 150 -21.53 -15.76 -8.97
C ALA A 150 -21.59 -15.79 -10.50
N VAL A 151 -20.45 -15.55 -11.17
CA VAL A 151 -20.32 -15.69 -12.63
C VAL A 151 -20.61 -17.10 -13.09
N TYR A 152 -20.01 -18.11 -12.46
CA TYR A 152 -20.29 -19.52 -12.74
C TYR A 152 -21.77 -19.86 -12.56
N HIS A 153 -22.35 -19.47 -11.42
CA HIS A 153 -23.73 -19.77 -11.03
C HIS A 153 -24.73 -19.24 -12.08
N PHE A 154 -24.63 -17.96 -12.45
CA PHE A 154 -25.51 -17.37 -13.46
C PHE A 154 -25.26 -17.94 -14.85
N THR A 155 -24.00 -18.26 -15.21
CA THR A 155 -23.69 -18.87 -16.50
C THR A 155 -24.34 -20.25 -16.65
N TYR A 156 -24.39 -21.02 -15.57
CA TYR A 156 -25.03 -22.34 -15.54
C TYR A 156 -26.56 -22.25 -15.48
N LYS A 157 -27.12 -21.31 -14.71
CA LYS A 157 -28.58 -21.14 -14.53
C LYS A 157 -29.26 -20.48 -15.73
N LEU A 158 -28.59 -19.56 -16.42
CA LEU A 158 -29.16 -18.83 -17.54
C LEU A 158 -29.01 -19.62 -18.84
N GLY A 159 -30.08 -19.67 -19.64
CA GLY A 159 -30.07 -20.24 -20.99
C GLY A 159 -30.20 -19.17 -22.08
N GLY A 160 -29.82 -19.54 -23.31
CA GLY A 160 -30.09 -18.76 -24.52
C GLY A 160 -29.59 -17.31 -24.48
N VAL A 161 -30.47 -16.36 -24.81
CA VAL A 161 -30.15 -14.92 -24.87
C VAL A 161 -29.70 -14.37 -23.52
N LYS A 162 -30.32 -14.79 -22.40
CA LYS A 162 -29.98 -14.28 -21.06
C LYS A 162 -28.54 -14.61 -20.67
N ARG A 163 -28.08 -15.81 -21.00
CA ARG A 163 -26.68 -16.22 -20.80
C ARG A 163 -25.71 -15.37 -21.62
N ARG A 164 -26.05 -15.09 -22.88
CA ARG A 164 -25.22 -14.24 -23.76
C ARG A 164 -25.11 -12.81 -23.24
N VAL A 165 -26.22 -12.22 -22.77
CA VAL A 165 -26.24 -10.89 -22.15
C VAL A 165 -25.39 -10.88 -20.88
N TRP A 166 -25.53 -11.89 -20.01
CA TRP A 166 -24.73 -12.04 -18.80
C TRP A 166 -23.23 -12.13 -19.10
N LEU A 167 -22.83 -13.01 -20.02
CA LEU A 167 -21.43 -13.18 -20.41
C LEU A 167 -20.88 -11.92 -21.08
N GLY A 168 -21.67 -11.24 -21.91
CA GLY A 168 -21.28 -9.94 -22.48
C GLY A 168 -21.00 -8.89 -21.41
N PHE A 169 -21.85 -8.82 -20.37
CA PHE A 169 -21.62 -7.97 -19.21
C PHE A 169 -20.34 -8.33 -18.45
N VAL A 170 -20.09 -9.61 -18.19
CA VAL A 170 -18.86 -10.08 -17.52
C VAL A 170 -17.62 -9.76 -18.35
N VAL A 171 -17.65 -9.98 -19.66
CA VAL A 171 -16.55 -9.64 -20.58
C VAL A 171 -16.27 -8.13 -20.55
N LEU A 172 -17.31 -7.30 -20.55
CA LEU A 172 -17.14 -5.84 -20.44
C LEU A 172 -16.46 -5.44 -19.13
N LEU A 173 -16.86 -6.05 -18.00
CA LEU A 173 -16.20 -5.82 -16.72
C LEU A 173 -14.74 -6.25 -16.74
N LEU A 174 -14.43 -7.43 -17.30
CA LEU A 174 -13.06 -7.93 -17.43
C LEU A 174 -12.19 -6.99 -18.28
N ILE A 175 -12.69 -6.57 -19.44
CA ILE A 175 -11.99 -5.59 -20.30
C ILE A 175 -11.74 -4.30 -19.51
N SER A 176 -12.75 -3.79 -18.81
CA SER A 176 -12.62 -2.58 -17.97
C SER A 176 -11.54 -2.75 -16.88
N GLY A 177 -11.50 -3.91 -16.21
CA GLY A 177 -10.50 -4.22 -15.19
C GLY A 177 -9.08 -4.39 -15.74
N LEU A 178 -8.93 -4.85 -16.98
CA LEU A 178 -7.64 -5.03 -17.65
C LEU A 178 -7.01 -3.73 -18.15
N ILE A 179 -7.77 -2.65 -18.29
CA ILE A 179 -7.24 -1.34 -18.71
C ILE A 179 -6.14 -0.87 -17.76
N PHE A 180 -6.37 -0.95 -16.44
CA PHE A 180 -5.41 -0.48 -15.45
C PHE A 180 -4.06 -1.22 -15.51
N PRO A 181 -3.99 -2.57 -15.40
CA PRO A 181 -2.71 -3.26 -15.49
C PRO A 181 -2.06 -3.09 -16.86
N ALA A 182 -2.81 -3.11 -17.97
CA ALA A 182 -2.24 -2.90 -19.30
C ALA A 182 -1.61 -1.50 -19.44
N ALA A 183 -2.36 -0.45 -19.09
CA ALA A 183 -1.86 0.93 -19.12
C ALA A 183 -0.69 1.13 -18.15
N THR A 184 -0.77 0.55 -16.95
CA THR A 184 0.30 0.65 -15.94
C THR A 184 1.59 0.00 -16.42
N VAL A 185 1.53 -1.20 -17.01
CA VAL A 185 2.70 -1.88 -17.56
C VAL A 185 3.35 -1.01 -18.64
N LEU A 186 2.58 -0.51 -19.60
CA LEU A 186 3.09 0.34 -20.67
C LEU A 186 3.69 1.65 -20.14
N PHE A 187 3.01 2.34 -19.24
CA PHE A 187 3.47 3.61 -18.69
C PHE A 187 4.71 3.45 -17.81
N LYS A 188 4.71 2.46 -16.91
CA LYS A 188 5.84 2.22 -15.98
C LYS A 188 7.09 1.69 -16.68
N THR A 189 6.95 1.03 -17.81
CA THR A 189 8.08 0.55 -18.62
C THR A 189 8.51 1.54 -19.68
N ASN A 190 7.87 2.72 -19.76
CA ASN A 190 8.04 3.66 -20.86
C ASN A 190 7.97 2.96 -22.23
N MET A 191 6.91 2.17 -22.43
CA MET A 191 6.69 1.33 -23.61
C MET A 191 7.82 0.32 -23.89
N PHE A 192 8.49 -0.17 -22.84
CA PHE A 192 9.67 -1.04 -22.96
C PHE A 192 10.81 -0.46 -23.82
N SER A 193 10.95 0.88 -23.85
CA SER A 193 11.99 1.55 -24.65
C SER A 193 13.40 1.46 -24.06
N GLY A 194 13.54 1.10 -22.79
CA GLY A 194 14.83 0.92 -22.13
C GLY A 194 15.47 -0.44 -22.41
N GLU A 195 16.76 -0.56 -22.13
CA GLU A 195 17.46 -1.85 -22.22
C GLU A 195 16.98 -2.83 -21.15
N ALA A 196 16.58 -4.02 -21.57
CA ALA A 196 16.15 -5.07 -20.66
C ALA A 196 17.38 -5.74 -20.01
N ASN A 197 17.51 -5.60 -18.69
CA ASN A 197 18.55 -6.26 -17.91
C ASN A 197 18.03 -6.62 -16.50
N LEU A 198 18.78 -7.47 -15.80
CA LEU A 198 18.48 -7.90 -14.43
C LEU A 198 19.21 -7.08 -13.36
N ASP A 199 19.97 -6.05 -13.77
CA ASP A 199 20.62 -5.15 -12.84
C ASP A 199 19.64 -4.05 -12.42
N GLY A 200 19.01 -4.24 -11.26
CA GLY A 200 18.06 -3.28 -10.68
C GLY A 200 18.63 -1.88 -10.41
N MET A 201 19.93 -1.67 -10.59
CA MET A 201 20.60 -0.37 -10.48
C MET A 201 21.14 0.17 -11.80
N ALA A 202 20.96 -0.53 -12.93
CA ALA A 202 21.46 -0.08 -14.24
C ALA A 202 21.00 1.34 -14.58
N TYR A 203 19.80 1.73 -14.14
CA TYR A 203 19.32 3.09 -14.31
C TYR A 203 20.23 4.14 -13.66
N LEU A 204 20.89 3.83 -12.53
CA LEU A 204 21.83 4.72 -11.85
C LEU A 204 23.08 4.96 -12.69
N GLU A 205 23.52 4.00 -13.49
CA GLU A 205 24.68 4.19 -14.36
C GLU A 205 24.44 5.34 -15.36
N ASN A 206 23.18 5.49 -15.82
CA ASN A 206 22.80 6.56 -16.73
C ASN A 206 22.61 7.92 -16.05
N ILE A 207 21.99 7.96 -14.86
CA ILE A 207 21.64 9.25 -14.20
C ILE A 207 22.66 9.72 -13.15
N TYR A 208 23.35 8.79 -12.48
CA TYR A 208 24.35 9.02 -11.43
C TYR A 208 25.46 7.95 -11.48
N PRO A 209 26.30 7.90 -12.53
CA PRO A 209 27.29 6.83 -12.75
C PRO A 209 28.24 6.64 -11.56
N GLY A 210 28.68 7.73 -10.92
CA GLY A 210 29.52 7.66 -9.73
C GLY A 210 28.84 6.96 -8.55
N ASP A 211 27.51 7.04 -8.42
CA ASP A 211 26.77 6.31 -7.39
C ASP A 211 26.69 4.82 -7.73
N TYR A 212 26.43 4.47 -9.00
CA TYR A 212 26.43 3.08 -9.46
C TYR A 212 27.77 2.39 -9.18
N HIS A 213 28.89 2.99 -9.60
CA HIS A 213 30.22 2.43 -9.39
C HIS A 213 30.62 2.42 -7.91
N ALA A 214 30.26 3.43 -7.13
CA ALA A 214 30.52 3.46 -5.70
C ALA A 214 29.78 2.33 -4.96
N ILE A 215 28.51 2.09 -5.29
CA ILE A 215 27.74 0.98 -4.71
C ILE A 215 28.38 -0.37 -5.03
N ARG A 216 28.78 -0.58 -6.29
CA ARG A 216 29.47 -1.81 -6.72
C ARG A 216 30.80 -1.98 -5.98
N TRP A 217 31.57 -0.92 -5.82
CA TRP A 217 32.80 -0.93 -5.05
C TRP A 217 32.54 -1.27 -3.57
N MET A 218 31.55 -0.64 -2.94
CA MET A 218 31.20 -0.90 -1.53
C MET A 218 30.83 -2.36 -1.30
N ARG A 219 29.99 -2.96 -2.16
CA ARG A 219 29.61 -4.38 -2.06
C ARG A 219 30.79 -5.35 -2.12
N LEU A 220 31.87 -4.97 -2.80
CA LEU A 220 33.07 -5.81 -2.96
C LEU A 220 34.14 -5.56 -1.88
N ASN A 221 34.18 -4.36 -1.30
CA ASN A 221 35.30 -3.92 -0.47
C ASN A 221 34.93 -3.64 0.99
N LEU A 222 33.64 -3.46 1.30
CA LEU A 222 33.16 -3.19 2.65
C LEU A 222 32.36 -4.38 3.17
N ALA A 223 32.71 -4.87 4.36
CA ALA A 223 32.04 -5.98 5.04
C ALA A 223 32.19 -5.85 6.56
N GLY A 224 31.36 -6.58 7.30
CA GLY A 224 31.34 -6.55 8.77
C GLY A 224 30.60 -5.34 9.33
N ASP A 225 31.08 -4.81 10.45
CA ASP A 225 30.44 -3.71 11.21
C ASP A 225 30.69 -2.33 10.56
N VAL A 226 30.28 -2.20 9.30
CA VAL A 226 30.39 -0.97 8.54
C VAL A 226 29.06 -0.22 8.61
N VAL A 227 29.13 1.06 8.99
CA VAL A 227 28.04 2.03 8.84
C VAL A 227 28.50 3.11 7.88
N VAL A 228 27.75 3.32 6.80
CA VAL A 228 28.00 4.37 5.80
C VAL A 228 26.96 5.45 5.98
N LEU A 229 27.39 6.65 6.35
CA LEU A 229 26.52 7.81 6.38
C LEU A 229 26.23 8.27 4.95
N GLU A 230 24.97 8.26 4.56
CA GLU A 230 24.44 8.97 3.39
C GLU A 230 23.42 10.04 3.84
N ARG A 231 22.99 10.90 2.93
CA ARG A 231 21.91 11.86 3.22
C ARG A 231 20.60 11.13 3.47
N TRP A 232 19.87 11.54 4.51
CA TRP A 232 18.47 11.14 4.70
C TRP A 232 17.58 11.74 3.57
N GLY A 233 16.33 11.30 3.45
CA GLY A 233 15.42 12.05 2.59
C GLY A 233 13.97 11.63 2.63
N GLU A 234 13.25 12.15 1.66
CA GLU A 234 11.82 11.98 1.49
C GLU A 234 11.50 10.64 0.82
N SER A 235 10.36 10.05 1.20
CA SER A 235 9.83 8.82 0.60
C SER A 235 9.75 8.92 -0.92
N TYR A 236 10.05 7.81 -1.62
CA TYR A 236 9.99 7.72 -3.09
C TYR A 236 10.96 8.64 -3.84
N THR A 237 12.05 9.06 -3.18
CA THR A 237 13.19 9.74 -3.82
C THR A 237 14.39 8.80 -3.87
N LEU A 238 15.48 9.25 -4.51
CA LEU A 238 16.75 8.50 -4.53
C LEU A 238 17.56 8.65 -3.22
N SER A 239 17.01 9.29 -2.18
CA SER A 239 17.61 9.17 -0.85
C SER A 239 17.58 7.71 -0.37
N SER A 240 18.54 7.29 0.46
CA SER A 240 18.72 5.89 0.91
C SER A 240 19.19 4.89 -0.16
N ARG A 241 19.49 5.34 -1.38
CA ARG A 241 19.96 4.47 -2.46
C ARG A 241 21.22 3.69 -2.10
N ILE A 242 22.10 4.26 -1.28
CA ILE A 242 23.37 3.62 -0.92
C ILE A 242 23.10 2.45 0.00
N SER A 243 22.42 2.67 1.12
CA SER A 243 22.07 1.61 2.08
C SER A 243 21.15 0.55 1.47
N THR A 244 20.12 0.96 0.73
CA THR A 244 19.19 0.04 0.05
C THR A 244 19.90 -0.88 -0.92
N SER A 245 20.89 -0.34 -1.65
CA SER A 245 21.60 -1.10 -2.66
C SER A 245 22.77 -1.90 -2.08
N THR A 246 23.50 -1.39 -1.10
CA THR A 246 24.67 -2.08 -0.56
C THR A 246 24.32 -3.10 0.52
N GLY A 247 23.17 -2.93 1.19
CA GLY A 247 22.85 -3.64 2.43
C GLY A 247 23.60 -3.08 3.65
N ILE A 248 24.40 -2.02 3.48
CA ILE A 248 25.16 -1.38 4.56
C ILE A 248 24.24 -0.38 5.27
N PRO A 249 24.12 -0.42 6.61
CA PRO A 249 23.26 0.51 7.34
C PRO A 249 23.75 1.96 7.26
N THR A 250 22.79 2.88 7.32
CA THR A 250 22.99 4.33 7.49
C THR A 250 22.24 4.81 8.74
N VAL A 251 22.47 6.06 9.16
CA VAL A 251 21.81 6.66 10.34
C VAL A 251 20.31 6.81 10.12
N LEU A 252 19.92 7.31 8.94
CA LEU A 252 18.52 7.52 8.58
C LEU A 252 18.35 7.52 7.06
N GLY A 253 17.41 6.71 6.57
CA GLY A 253 16.97 6.70 5.18
C GLY A 253 15.75 7.59 4.95
N TRP A 254 14.62 6.98 4.57
CA TRP A 254 13.34 7.67 4.38
C TRP A 254 12.67 8.00 5.72
N ALA A 255 12.80 9.25 6.16
CA ALA A 255 12.33 9.70 7.47
C ALA A 255 10.83 9.43 7.69
N GLY A 256 10.00 9.70 6.67
CA GLY A 256 8.55 9.46 6.75
C GLY A 256 8.21 8.00 7.04
N HIS A 257 8.93 7.04 6.46
CA HIS A 257 8.69 5.61 6.70
C HIS A 257 9.12 5.20 8.11
N GLU A 258 10.26 5.71 8.59
CA GLU A 258 10.70 5.45 9.97
C GLU A 258 9.71 6.00 11.00
N ILE A 259 9.10 7.17 10.74
CA ILE A 259 8.02 7.71 11.58
C ILE A 259 6.83 6.76 11.61
N MET A 260 6.39 6.26 10.45
CA MET A 260 5.25 5.33 10.36
C MET A 260 5.52 4.02 11.10
N TRP A 261 6.75 3.53 11.11
CA TRP A 261 7.10 2.26 11.76
C TRP A 261 7.36 2.39 13.26
N ARG A 262 7.97 3.50 13.70
CA ARG A 262 8.39 3.68 15.10
C ARG A 262 7.37 4.43 15.94
N PHE A 263 6.48 5.19 15.30
CA PHE A 263 5.54 6.10 15.96
C PHE A 263 6.25 7.13 16.88
N ASP A 264 7.53 7.41 16.61
CA ASP A 264 8.39 8.32 17.37
C ASP A 264 8.99 9.39 16.44
N THR A 265 8.19 10.42 16.17
CA THR A 265 8.58 11.56 15.34
C THR A 265 9.75 12.33 15.94
N ALA A 266 9.85 12.41 17.28
CA ALA A 266 10.90 13.16 17.94
C ALA A 266 12.27 12.49 17.71
N GLN A 267 12.35 11.17 17.87
CA GLN A 267 13.58 10.42 17.60
C GLN A 267 14.00 10.52 16.13
N VAL A 268 13.06 10.43 15.19
CA VAL A 268 13.38 10.55 13.76
C VAL A 268 13.85 11.96 13.41
N ASN A 269 13.19 13.00 13.93
CA ASN A 269 13.61 14.39 13.76
C ASN A 269 15.00 14.65 14.35
N GLN A 270 15.33 14.04 15.50
CA GLN A 270 16.67 14.13 16.04
C GLN A 270 17.70 13.53 15.09
N ARG A 271 17.44 12.37 14.48
CA ARG A 271 18.34 11.76 13.49
C ARG A 271 18.48 12.62 12.23
N ILE A 272 17.40 13.27 11.77
CA ILE A 272 17.47 14.26 10.68
C ILE A 272 18.46 15.36 11.03
N ASN A 273 18.31 15.95 12.22
CA ASN A 273 19.19 17.03 12.69
C ASN A 273 20.63 16.57 12.83
N ASP A 274 20.86 15.38 13.38
CA ASP A 274 22.20 14.81 13.55
C ASP A 274 22.88 14.58 12.18
N VAL A 275 22.19 13.96 11.21
CA VAL A 275 22.71 13.76 9.85
C VAL A 275 23.04 15.11 9.21
N ASN A 276 22.13 16.08 9.28
CA ASN A 276 22.35 17.41 8.74
C ASN A 276 23.57 18.08 9.41
N THR A 277 23.70 17.99 10.73
CA THR A 277 24.82 18.54 11.49
C THR A 277 26.15 17.95 11.02
N ILE A 278 26.22 16.62 10.86
CA ILE A 278 27.43 15.96 10.36
C ILE A 278 27.83 16.51 8.99
N TYR A 279 26.89 16.83 8.10
CA TYR A 279 27.21 17.40 6.79
C TYR A 279 27.51 18.91 6.79
N THR A 280 26.93 19.70 7.69
CA THR A 280 26.96 21.17 7.59
C THR A 280 27.88 21.87 8.58
N THR A 281 28.02 21.39 9.82
CA THR A 281 28.78 22.10 10.87
C THR A 281 30.29 22.09 10.60
N GLN A 282 31.01 23.15 10.95
CA GLN A 282 32.48 23.16 10.93
C GLN A 282 33.09 22.76 12.28
N ASN A 283 32.26 22.59 13.32
CA ASN A 283 32.74 22.16 14.63
C ASN A 283 33.09 20.67 14.62
N ARG A 284 34.39 20.38 14.68
CA ARG A 284 34.92 19.01 14.68
C ARG A 284 34.44 18.17 15.87
N SER A 285 34.25 18.78 17.04
CA SER A 285 33.78 18.07 18.24
C SER A 285 32.37 17.52 18.05
N ASP A 286 31.47 18.32 17.45
CA ASP A 286 30.09 17.91 17.20
C ASP A 286 30.03 16.76 16.19
N VAL A 287 30.83 16.85 15.12
CA VAL A 287 30.93 15.79 14.10
C VAL A 287 31.45 14.49 14.71
N LEU A 288 32.53 14.55 15.51
CA LEU A 288 33.11 13.37 16.16
C LEU A 288 32.15 12.74 17.16
N SER A 289 31.46 13.55 17.97
CA SER A 289 30.45 13.07 18.92
C SER A 289 29.34 12.28 18.20
N LEU A 290 28.82 12.82 17.09
CA LEU A 290 27.77 12.15 16.32
C LEU A 290 28.28 10.93 15.55
N ILE A 291 29.50 10.96 15.01
CA ILE A 291 30.16 9.79 14.40
C ILE A 291 30.24 8.64 15.40
N ASN A 292 30.67 8.92 16.64
CA ASN A 292 30.77 7.92 17.69
C ASN A 292 29.39 7.44 18.14
N LYS A 293 28.43 8.34 18.34
CA LYS A 293 27.04 8.02 18.71
C LYS A 293 26.41 6.98 17.78
N TYR A 294 26.65 7.09 16.48
CA TYR A 294 26.07 6.21 15.46
C TYR A 294 27.02 5.14 14.92
N ASN A 295 28.22 5.03 15.50
CA ASN A 295 29.27 4.12 15.02
C ASN A 295 29.57 4.27 13.51
N ILE A 296 29.54 5.50 13.01
CA ILE A 296 29.79 5.78 11.59
C ILE A 296 31.24 5.42 11.27
N THR A 297 31.42 4.60 10.23
CA THR A 297 32.75 4.16 9.78
C THR A 297 33.17 4.83 8.49
N HIS A 298 32.19 5.20 7.67
CA HIS A 298 32.39 5.81 6.37
C HIS A 298 31.39 6.94 6.14
N ILE A 299 31.80 7.96 5.40
CA ILE A 299 30.95 9.05 4.95
C ILE A 299 30.89 9.02 3.43
N TYR A 300 29.66 8.99 2.91
CA TYR A 300 29.38 9.02 1.49
C TYR A 300 29.12 10.46 1.03
N VAL A 301 29.77 10.90 -0.06
CA VAL A 301 29.52 12.20 -0.67
C VAL A 301 29.37 12.04 -2.18
N GLY A 302 28.12 11.93 -2.64
CA GLY A 302 27.75 11.88 -4.06
C GLY A 302 27.16 13.19 -4.56
N THR A 303 26.58 13.15 -5.76
CA THR A 303 25.93 14.30 -6.40
C THR A 303 24.76 14.83 -5.57
N ILE A 304 23.92 13.93 -5.03
CA ILE A 304 22.73 14.32 -4.24
C ILE A 304 23.13 15.00 -2.92
N GLU A 305 24.15 14.48 -2.24
CA GLU A 305 24.69 15.07 -1.01
C GLU A 305 25.25 16.47 -1.29
N LYS A 306 26.02 16.63 -2.37
CA LYS A 306 26.59 17.93 -2.79
C LYS A 306 25.51 18.95 -3.15
N GLN A 307 24.47 18.54 -3.88
CA GLN A 307 23.37 19.43 -4.25
C GLN A 307 22.60 19.91 -3.03
N TYR A 308 22.40 19.05 -2.04
CA TYR A 308 21.60 19.38 -0.86
C TYR A 308 22.38 20.18 0.20
N TYR A 309 23.62 19.79 0.50
CA TYR A 309 24.43 20.41 1.56
C TYR A 309 25.43 21.47 1.06
N GLY A 310 25.61 21.61 -0.25
CA GLY A 310 26.50 22.60 -0.86
C GLY A 310 27.95 22.47 -0.37
N ASN A 311 28.54 23.59 0.02
CA ASN A 311 29.94 23.65 0.46
C ASN A 311 30.22 22.92 1.77
N GLY A 312 29.19 22.56 2.55
CA GLY A 312 29.37 21.82 3.82
C GLY A 312 30.14 20.51 3.65
N VAL A 313 29.92 19.81 2.53
CA VAL A 313 30.59 18.53 2.23
C VAL A 313 32.08 18.65 1.94
N LEU A 314 32.60 19.86 1.67
CA LEU A 314 33.99 20.06 1.27
C LEU A 314 34.98 19.83 2.42
N LYS A 315 34.53 19.99 3.67
CA LYS A 315 35.38 19.79 4.87
C LYS A 315 36.02 18.39 4.92
N PHE A 316 35.31 17.37 4.45
CA PHE A 316 35.80 16.00 4.42
C PHE A 316 37.03 15.80 3.52
N LYS A 317 37.29 16.70 2.56
CA LYS A 317 38.49 16.65 1.72
C LYS A 317 39.74 17.16 2.42
N ASN A 318 39.58 18.07 3.37
CA ASN A 318 40.67 18.89 3.92
C ASN A 318 41.10 18.46 5.32
N GLU A 319 40.40 17.49 5.92
CA GLU A 319 40.66 17.03 7.28
C GLU A 319 41.35 15.67 7.29
N SER A 320 42.43 15.55 8.07
CA SER A 320 43.21 14.32 8.23
C SER A 320 42.41 13.13 8.80
N LEU A 321 41.27 13.42 9.43
CA LEU A 321 40.35 12.43 9.99
C LEU A 321 39.65 11.58 8.91
N PHE A 322 39.48 12.12 7.69
CA PHE A 322 38.68 11.51 6.64
C PHE A 322 39.57 11.06 5.48
N LYS A 323 39.91 9.78 5.44
CA LYS A 323 40.74 9.23 4.37
C LYS A 323 39.86 8.83 3.17
N PRO A 324 40.03 9.43 1.98
CA PRO A 324 39.30 8.97 0.80
C PRO A 324 39.74 7.54 0.44
N VAL A 325 38.78 6.62 0.39
CA VAL A 325 39.01 5.20 0.02
C VAL A 325 38.43 4.84 -1.34
N TYR A 326 37.51 5.66 -1.84
CA TYR A 326 36.98 5.58 -3.19
C TYR A 326 36.76 6.98 -3.74
N LYS A 327 37.13 7.20 -5.01
CA LYS A 327 36.80 8.39 -5.79
C LYS A 327 36.39 7.94 -7.18
N ASP A 328 35.23 8.39 -7.62
CA ASP A 328 34.80 8.19 -9.00
C ASP A 328 35.69 9.00 -9.97
N VAL A 329 35.78 8.54 -11.23
CA VAL A 329 36.58 9.14 -12.30
C VAL A 329 36.19 10.59 -12.58
N HIS A 330 34.89 10.92 -12.46
CA HIS A 330 34.38 12.29 -12.67
C HIS A 330 34.35 13.11 -11.38
N ASN A 331 34.89 12.58 -10.27
CA ASN A 331 34.89 13.20 -8.95
C ASN A 331 33.47 13.59 -8.47
N SER A 332 32.43 12.97 -9.03
CA SER A 332 31.03 13.18 -8.65
C SER A 332 30.74 12.51 -7.30
N THR A 333 31.45 11.41 -7.00
CA THR A 333 31.25 10.60 -5.79
C THR A 333 32.58 10.33 -5.09
N THR A 334 32.57 10.40 -3.77
CA THR A 334 33.73 10.05 -2.92
C THR A 334 33.24 9.36 -1.65
N ILE A 335 33.95 8.33 -1.22
CA ILE A 335 33.73 7.66 0.07
C ILE A 335 34.94 7.92 0.95
N TYR A 336 34.70 8.43 2.14
CA TYR A 336 35.72 8.69 3.14
C TYR A 336 35.62 7.65 4.26
N LYS A 337 36.72 6.98 4.56
CA LYS A 337 36.87 6.17 5.76
C LYS A 337 37.28 7.06 6.92
N ILE A 338 36.62 6.90 8.06
CA ILE A 338 36.94 7.63 9.28
C ILE A 338 38.17 6.97 9.92
N MET A 339 39.23 7.75 10.08
CA MET A 339 40.45 7.34 10.75
C MET A 339 40.23 7.49 12.25
N ARG A 340 39.94 6.40 12.97
CA ARG A 340 39.93 6.46 14.43
C ARG A 340 41.36 6.75 14.90
N LEU A 341 41.51 7.78 15.73
CA LEU A 341 42.75 7.96 16.49
C LEU A 341 42.91 6.73 17.39
N PRO A 342 44.13 6.22 17.60
CA PRO A 342 44.36 5.18 18.59
C PRO A 342 43.73 5.65 19.90
N THR A 343 42.85 4.83 20.48
CA THR A 343 42.47 5.00 21.89
C THR A 343 43.76 4.88 22.69
N GLU A 344 44.20 5.99 23.30
CA GLU A 344 45.26 5.99 24.31
C GLU A 344 44.88 5.09 25.49
#